data_AF-A0A7G5H566-F1
#
_entry.id   AF-A0A7G5H566-F1
#
_cell.length_a   1.000
_cell.length_b   1.000
_cell.length_c   1.000
_cell.angle_alpha   90.00
_cell.angle_beta   90.00
_cell.angle_gamma   90.00
#
_symmetry.space_group_name_H-M   'P 1'
#
loop_
_entity.id
_entity.type
_entity.pdbx_description
1 polymer ?
#
loop_
_entity_poly.entity_id
_entity_poly.type
_entity_poly.pdbx_seq_one_letter_code
_entity_poly.pdbx_strand_id
1 'polypeptide(L)'
;MAKLTVKNVGPIREAELEVKKHTIFIGPQGSGKSTLAKLIAILSSRKTDKFSHYTFSDYNIHNYVTQESTAVFSTTHLQASLQDKGLLYSLLNDKGNILSQVTVLPNNDSTPKDWPNEDNNIYEELQKISEFSNDVQTSKLIKDLLLRIDKIPDIWRSSSSLIEEYIPSERMLLAVLSKSIWSLINSDIDFPKIILSFASNFERIRNQIIDFHIPFLNVTYEHKQGEDILIHETGHISLSQSASGYQSIIPLLLVVEVTRQRSSRRFIIEEPELNLYPSTQKDLIYNMVGGLLPNVDYPDTEWIITTHSPYVLSSFNTLMLAYKVAQKSDELRAEVEKIIPSRCWINPDEFAAYYVDNGTVRSIINEKTGLIADNELDDVSEDLAGEQDQLFELSRSVPRA
;
A
#
# COMPACT_ATOMS: atom_id res chain seq x y z
N MET A 1 14.65 -7.27 -9.29
CA MET A 1 13.17 -7.14 -9.29
C MET A 1 12.64 -7.73 -8.00
N ALA A 2 11.57 -7.15 -7.44
CA ALA A 2 11.00 -7.66 -6.20
C ALA A 2 10.06 -8.85 -6.49
N LYS A 3 10.06 -9.86 -5.63
CA LYS A 3 9.28 -11.09 -5.78
C LYS A 3 8.66 -11.48 -4.46
N LEU A 4 7.42 -11.95 -4.49
CA LEU A 4 6.71 -12.53 -3.36
C LEU A 4 6.33 -13.97 -3.67
N THR A 5 6.68 -14.88 -2.78
CA THR A 5 6.19 -16.26 -2.77
C THR A 5 5.45 -16.51 -1.46
N VAL A 6 4.28 -17.14 -1.51
CA VAL A 6 3.43 -17.41 -0.33
C VAL A 6 2.91 -18.83 -0.41
N LYS A 7 2.91 -19.54 0.72
CA LYS A 7 2.22 -20.83 0.89
C LYS A 7 1.47 -20.88 2.20
N ASN A 8 0.23 -21.35 2.14
CA ASN A 8 -0.65 -21.59 3.30
C ASN A 8 -0.78 -20.39 4.24
N VAL A 9 -1.03 -19.18 3.72
CA VAL A 9 -1.32 -17.99 4.55
C VAL A 9 -2.76 -17.54 4.32
N GLY A 10 -3.62 -17.78 5.30
CA GLY A 10 -5.04 -17.41 5.23
C GLY A 10 -5.73 -18.06 4.02
N PRO A 11 -6.44 -17.28 3.17
CA PRO A 11 -7.04 -17.81 1.95
C PRO A 11 -6.05 -18.29 0.89
N ILE A 12 -4.77 -17.90 0.98
CA ILE A 12 -3.75 -18.20 -0.03
C ILE A 12 -3.12 -19.58 0.24
N ARG A 13 -3.37 -20.54 -0.66
CA ARG A 13 -2.71 -21.85 -0.67
C ARG A 13 -1.31 -21.75 -1.26
N GLU A 14 -1.17 -21.17 -2.43
CA GLU A 14 0.12 -20.99 -3.12
C GLU A 14 0.06 -19.78 -4.05
N ALA A 15 1.05 -18.90 -3.94
CA ALA A 15 1.20 -17.75 -4.83
C ALA A 15 2.68 -17.49 -5.11
N GLU A 16 2.99 -17.17 -6.36
CA GLU A 16 4.28 -16.68 -6.79
C GLU A 16 4.06 -15.52 -7.75
N LEU A 17 4.59 -14.34 -7.42
CA LEU A 17 4.34 -13.12 -8.17
C LEU A 17 5.50 -12.14 -8.09
N GLU A 18 5.67 -11.36 -9.15
CA GLU A 18 6.56 -10.19 -9.17
C GLU A 18 5.84 -8.97 -8.60
N VAL A 19 6.54 -8.22 -7.74
CA VAL A 19 6.08 -6.93 -7.23
C VAL A 19 6.79 -5.86 -8.04
N LYS A 20 6.03 -5.19 -8.90
CA LYS A 20 6.50 -4.08 -9.74
C LYS A 20 6.03 -2.74 -9.18
N LYS A 21 6.46 -1.65 -9.81
CA LYS A 21 6.14 -0.29 -9.38
C LYS A 21 4.65 -0.04 -9.24
N HIS A 22 3.86 -0.58 -10.15
CA HIS A 22 2.41 -0.64 -10.03
C HIS A 22 2.00 -2.11 -9.96
N THR A 23 1.54 -2.57 -8.80
CA THR A 23 1.08 -3.95 -8.58
C THR A 23 -0.38 -3.95 -8.15
N ILE A 24 -1.26 -4.52 -8.97
CA ILE A 24 -2.70 -4.54 -8.73
C ILE A 24 -3.19 -5.97 -8.47
N PHE A 25 -3.97 -6.17 -7.41
CA PHE A 25 -4.64 -7.41 -7.09
C PHE A 25 -6.16 -7.24 -7.30
N ILE A 26 -6.75 -8.05 -8.17
CA ILE A 26 -8.20 -8.12 -8.40
C ILE A 26 -8.72 -9.53 -8.13
N GLY A 27 -10.02 -9.68 -7.87
CA GLY A 27 -10.69 -10.96 -7.67
C GLY A 27 -11.84 -10.90 -6.67
N PRO A 28 -12.54 -12.02 -6.42
CA PRO A 28 -13.75 -12.08 -5.59
C PRO A 28 -13.51 -11.69 -4.13
N GLN A 29 -14.59 -11.42 -3.39
CA GLN A 29 -14.48 -11.05 -1.97
C GLN A 29 -13.92 -12.22 -1.16
N GLY A 30 -13.01 -11.93 -0.23
CA GLY A 30 -12.38 -12.96 0.61
C GLY A 30 -11.35 -13.84 -0.09
N SER A 31 -10.99 -13.57 -1.35
CA SER A 31 -10.04 -14.41 -2.11
C SER A 31 -8.57 -14.33 -1.64
N GLY A 32 -8.24 -13.35 -0.78
CA GLY A 32 -6.89 -13.19 -0.22
C GLY A 32 -6.07 -12.02 -0.76
N LYS A 33 -6.66 -11.12 -1.57
CA LYS A 33 -6.02 -9.89 -2.06
C LYS A 33 -5.36 -9.08 -0.93
N SER A 34 -6.12 -8.78 0.12
CA SER A 34 -5.63 -8.05 1.29
C SER A 34 -4.53 -8.82 2.03
N THR A 35 -4.60 -10.15 2.06
CA THR A 35 -3.53 -10.98 2.65
C THR A 35 -2.20 -10.77 1.90
N LEU A 36 -2.22 -10.77 0.56
CA LEU A 36 -1.02 -10.50 -0.24
C LEU A 36 -0.49 -9.08 -0.02
N ALA A 37 -1.36 -8.07 -0.04
CA ALA A 37 -0.97 -6.68 0.20
C ALA A 37 -0.33 -6.49 1.59
N LYS A 38 -0.93 -7.09 2.64
CA LYS A 38 -0.40 -7.06 4.02
C LYS A 38 0.92 -7.81 4.15
N LEU A 39 1.07 -8.96 3.48
CA LEU A 39 2.35 -9.68 3.46
C LEU A 39 3.45 -8.83 2.81
N ILE A 40 3.16 -8.11 1.72
CA ILE A 40 4.13 -7.18 1.14
C ILE A 40 4.46 -6.05 2.13
N ALA A 41 3.45 -5.47 2.78
CA ALA A 41 3.64 -4.40 3.77
C ALA A 41 4.52 -4.80 4.97
N ILE A 42 4.38 -6.05 5.42
CA ILE A 42 5.14 -6.61 6.53
C ILE A 42 6.56 -6.94 6.06
N LEU A 43 6.68 -7.73 4.99
CA LEU A 43 7.94 -8.31 4.56
C LEU A 43 8.86 -7.30 3.85
N SER A 44 8.32 -6.20 3.33
CA SER A 44 9.15 -5.13 2.79
C SER A 44 9.61 -4.11 3.82
N SER A 45 9.05 -4.17 5.04
CA SER A 45 9.16 -3.12 6.06
C SER A 45 10.59 -2.70 6.33
N ARG A 46 10.79 -1.38 6.45
CA ARG A 46 12.01 -0.77 7.02
C ARG A 46 11.86 -0.32 8.46
N LYS A 47 10.63 -0.20 8.96
CA LYS A 47 10.43 0.38 10.27
C LYS A 47 10.74 -0.66 11.34
N THR A 48 11.65 -0.31 12.24
CA THR A 48 12.16 -1.21 13.29
C THR A 48 11.09 -1.63 14.30
N ASP A 49 10.05 -0.81 14.46
CA ASP A 49 8.85 -1.08 15.27
C ASP A 49 7.93 -2.17 14.66
N LYS A 50 7.90 -2.28 13.33
CA LYS A 50 7.19 -3.32 12.57
C LYS A 50 7.92 -4.67 12.57
N PHE A 51 9.04 -4.80 13.28
CA PHE A 51 9.73 -6.08 13.49
C PHE A 51 9.41 -6.66 14.88
N SER A 52 8.22 -6.38 15.41
CA SER A 52 7.76 -6.94 16.68
C SER A 52 7.03 -8.28 16.49
N HIS A 53 6.87 -9.05 17.56
CA HIS A 53 6.07 -10.28 17.57
C HIS A 53 4.57 -10.04 17.33
N TYR A 54 4.08 -8.81 17.50
CA TYR A 54 2.71 -8.43 17.21
C TYR A 54 2.48 -8.00 15.75
N THR A 55 3.50 -8.00 14.90
CA THR A 55 3.38 -7.48 13.52
C THR A 55 2.24 -8.14 12.74
N PHE A 56 2.05 -9.45 12.83
CA PHE A 56 0.90 -10.09 12.18
C PHE A 56 -0.45 -9.71 12.82
N SER A 57 -0.47 -9.44 14.12
CA SER A 57 -1.66 -8.93 14.82
C SER A 57 -1.97 -7.49 14.41
N ASP A 58 -0.95 -6.65 14.25
CA ASP A 58 -1.07 -5.25 13.84
C ASP A 58 -1.74 -5.12 12.46
N TYR A 59 -1.48 -6.10 11.58
CA TYR A 59 -2.11 -6.21 10.27
C TYR A 59 -3.39 -7.08 10.24
N ASN A 60 -3.85 -7.58 11.39
CA ASN A 60 -4.99 -8.49 11.53
C ASN A 60 -4.89 -9.78 10.68
N ILE A 61 -3.68 -10.33 10.55
CA ILE A 61 -3.43 -11.60 9.85
C ILE A 61 -2.78 -12.66 10.73
N HIS A 62 -2.67 -12.45 12.04
CA HIS A 62 -2.10 -13.43 12.98
C HIS A 62 -2.80 -14.80 12.91
N ASN A 63 -4.13 -14.82 12.78
CA ASN A 63 -4.92 -16.05 12.63
C ASN A 63 -4.74 -16.74 11.26
N TYR A 64 -4.14 -16.05 10.29
CA TYR A 64 -3.84 -16.60 8.98
C TYR A 64 -2.47 -17.28 8.91
N VAL A 65 -1.64 -17.08 9.96
CA VAL A 65 -0.28 -17.60 10.03
C VAL A 65 -0.21 -18.81 10.96
N THR A 66 0.10 -19.96 10.38
CA THR A 66 0.26 -21.26 11.03
C THR A 66 1.72 -21.71 10.98
N GLN A 67 2.05 -22.90 11.50
CA GLN A 67 3.40 -23.47 11.38
C GLN A 67 3.74 -23.89 9.95
N GLU A 68 2.73 -24.18 9.13
CA GLU A 68 2.89 -24.54 7.71
C GLU A 68 2.93 -23.32 6.78
N SER A 69 2.66 -22.13 7.33
CA SER A 69 2.68 -20.88 6.60
C SER A 69 4.10 -20.47 6.26
N THR A 70 4.34 -20.22 4.98
CA THR A 70 5.60 -19.63 4.52
C THR A 70 5.33 -18.45 3.61
N ALA A 71 6.17 -17.42 3.71
CA ALA A 71 6.17 -16.34 2.74
C ALA A 71 7.59 -15.83 2.57
N VAL A 72 7.99 -15.46 1.36
CA VAL A 72 9.30 -14.90 1.06
C VAL A 72 9.11 -13.69 0.17
N PHE A 73 9.57 -12.54 0.64
CA PHE A 73 9.70 -11.33 -0.16
C PHE A 73 11.19 -11.09 -0.42
N SER A 74 11.59 -10.94 -1.67
CA SER A 74 12.99 -10.71 -2.03
C SER A 74 13.12 -9.59 -3.04
N THR A 75 14.10 -8.73 -2.84
CA THR A 75 14.59 -7.72 -3.79
C THR A 75 16.06 -8.04 -4.13
N THR A 76 16.74 -7.12 -4.82
CA THR A 76 18.17 -7.28 -5.14
C THR A 76 19.05 -7.39 -3.89
N HIS A 77 18.74 -6.62 -2.84
CA HIS A 77 19.60 -6.49 -1.65
C HIS A 77 18.91 -6.89 -0.35
N LEU A 78 17.62 -7.20 -0.36
CA LEU A 78 16.86 -7.53 0.83
C LEU A 78 16.03 -8.79 0.59
N GLN A 79 15.99 -9.67 1.59
CA GLN A 79 15.09 -10.80 1.63
C GLN A 79 14.45 -10.89 3.01
N ALA A 80 13.13 -10.98 3.05
CA ALA A 80 12.37 -11.25 4.25
C ALA A 80 11.63 -12.57 4.07
N SER A 81 11.62 -13.39 5.11
CA SER A 81 10.94 -14.68 5.10
C SER A 81 10.13 -14.88 6.36
N LEU A 82 8.95 -15.46 6.19
CA LEU A 82 8.08 -15.98 7.23
C LEU A 82 8.23 -17.50 7.23
N GLN A 83 8.62 -18.07 8.38
CA GLN A 83 8.65 -19.50 8.61
C GLN A 83 8.43 -19.78 10.10
N ASP A 84 7.61 -20.80 10.42
CA ASP A 84 7.29 -21.18 11.81
C ASP A 84 6.85 -19.99 12.67
N LYS A 85 5.99 -19.12 12.10
CA LYS A 85 5.50 -17.86 12.70
C LYS A 85 6.58 -16.81 13.01
N GLY A 86 7.85 -17.09 12.74
CA GLY A 86 8.95 -16.14 12.86
C GLY A 86 9.18 -15.36 11.57
N LEU A 87 9.77 -14.18 11.72
CA LEU A 87 10.23 -13.37 10.59
C LEU A 87 11.76 -13.36 10.58
N LEU A 88 12.35 -13.60 9.41
CA LEU A 88 13.79 -13.52 9.19
C LEU A 88 14.05 -12.52 8.07
N TYR A 89 14.78 -11.45 8.40
CA TYR A 89 15.22 -10.45 7.44
C TYR A 89 16.70 -10.63 7.16
N SER A 90 17.07 -10.60 5.88
CA SER A 90 18.41 -10.84 5.37
C SER A 90 18.80 -9.73 4.41
N LEU A 91 20.00 -9.19 4.60
CA LEU A 91 20.64 -8.31 3.65
C LEU A 91 21.52 -9.13 2.71
N LEU A 92 21.43 -8.87 1.42
CA LEU A 92 22.16 -9.58 0.37
C LEU A 92 23.16 -8.66 -0.33
N ASN A 93 24.28 -9.20 -0.79
CA ASN A 93 25.17 -8.52 -1.74
C ASN A 93 24.71 -8.74 -3.20
N ASP A 94 25.38 -8.09 -4.15
CA ASP A 94 25.04 -8.21 -5.59
C ASP A 94 25.16 -9.63 -6.15
N LYS A 95 25.84 -10.54 -5.45
CA LYS A 95 25.96 -11.96 -5.81
C LYS A 95 24.91 -12.84 -5.13
N GLY A 96 24.01 -12.26 -4.34
CA GLY A 96 22.99 -12.96 -3.57
C GLY A 96 23.47 -13.58 -2.26
N ASN A 97 24.72 -13.32 -1.83
CA ASN A 97 25.22 -13.83 -0.56
C ASN A 97 24.69 -12.97 0.59
N ILE A 98 24.31 -13.65 1.67
CA ILE A 98 23.85 -13.01 2.91
C ILE A 98 25.01 -12.25 3.57
N LEU A 99 24.82 -10.95 3.76
CA LEU A 99 25.73 -10.04 4.47
C LEU A 99 25.38 -9.93 5.96
N SER A 100 24.09 -9.94 6.29
CA SER A 100 23.57 -9.79 7.66
C SER A 100 22.18 -10.39 7.74
N GLN A 101 21.78 -10.88 8.92
CA GLN A 101 20.44 -11.37 9.18
C GLN A 101 19.94 -10.92 10.55
N VAL A 102 18.65 -10.68 10.65
CA VAL A 102 17.93 -10.38 11.89
C VAL A 102 16.73 -11.31 11.98
N THR A 103 16.67 -12.11 13.03
CA THR A 103 15.53 -12.98 13.32
C THR A 103 14.63 -12.32 14.36
N VAL A 104 13.36 -12.18 14.03
CA VAL A 104 12.28 -11.84 14.96
C VAL A 104 11.61 -13.15 15.34
N LEU A 105 11.96 -13.67 16.52
CA LEU A 105 11.39 -14.92 17.02
C LEU A 105 10.01 -14.66 17.66
N PRO A 106 9.03 -15.57 17.47
CA PRO A 106 7.67 -15.39 17.97
C PRO A 106 7.52 -15.53 19.50
N ASN A 107 8.52 -16.06 20.20
CA ASN A 107 8.45 -16.29 21.65
C ASN A 107 9.79 -15.98 22.33
N ASN A 108 9.95 -14.73 22.77
CA ASN A 108 10.56 -14.41 24.05
C ASN A 108 10.14 -12.98 24.39
N ASP A 109 9.24 -12.84 25.36
CA ASP A 109 8.96 -11.58 26.03
C ASP A 109 10.23 -11.17 26.79
N SER A 110 11.12 -10.51 26.08
CA SER A 110 12.17 -9.70 26.66
C SER A 110 12.51 -8.60 25.67
N THR A 111 11.57 -7.68 25.45
CA THR A 111 12.00 -6.29 25.45
C THR A 111 12.22 -5.95 26.93
N PRO A 112 13.47 -5.79 27.41
CA PRO A 112 13.69 -5.12 28.68
C PRO A 112 12.88 -3.82 28.70
N LYS A 113 12.39 -3.40 29.87
CA LYS A 113 11.70 -2.09 30.02
C LYS A 113 12.50 -0.90 29.47
N ASP A 114 13.80 -1.12 29.23
CA ASP A 114 14.78 -0.15 28.73
C ASP A 114 15.16 -0.39 27.24
N TRP A 115 14.40 -1.20 26.49
CA TRP A 115 14.62 -1.36 25.06
C TRP A 115 14.27 -0.06 24.33
N PRO A 116 15.14 0.46 23.46
CA PRO A 116 14.96 1.78 22.89
C PRO A 116 13.79 1.84 21.91
N ASN A 117 12.86 2.76 22.21
CA ASN A 117 11.87 3.27 21.26
C ASN A 117 12.48 4.44 20.47
N GLU A 118 11.80 4.96 19.44
CA GLU A 118 12.33 5.98 18.50
C GLU A 118 13.02 7.20 19.15
N ASP A 119 12.74 7.49 20.43
CA ASP A 119 13.31 8.59 21.21
C ASP A 119 14.60 8.26 21.98
N ASN A 120 14.98 6.99 22.13
CA ASN A 120 16.19 6.59 22.85
C ASN A 120 17.18 5.94 21.87
N ASN A 121 18.26 6.64 21.57
CA ASN A 121 19.27 6.12 20.65
C ASN A 121 20.13 5.09 21.39
N ILE A 122 20.00 3.79 21.06
CA ILE A 122 20.86 2.71 21.60
C ILE A 122 22.35 3.04 21.45
N TYR A 123 22.67 3.89 20.48
CA TYR A 123 23.98 4.45 20.22
C TYR A 123 24.48 5.34 21.37
N GLU A 124 23.64 6.21 21.92
CA GLU A 124 24.00 7.10 23.04
C GLU A 124 24.22 6.33 24.34
N GLU A 125 23.42 5.28 24.60
CA GLU A 125 23.57 4.38 25.75
C GLU A 125 24.88 3.58 25.68
N LEU A 126 25.17 2.96 24.53
CA LEU A 126 26.41 2.20 24.31
C LEU A 126 27.65 3.11 24.28
N GLN A 127 27.50 4.36 23.81
CA GLN A 127 28.56 5.37 23.85
C GLN A 127 28.93 5.72 25.29
N LYS A 128 27.94 5.93 26.18
CA LYS A 128 28.18 6.12 27.62
C LYS A 128 28.92 4.93 28.22
N ILE A 129 28.49 3.69 27.94
CA ILE A 129 29.17 2.48 28.45
C ILE A 129 30.63 2.39 27.95
N SER A 130 30.89 2.82 26.71
CA SER A 130 32.25 2.84 26.13
C SER A 130 33.19 3.86 26.81
N GLU A 131 32.62 4.92 27.39
CA GLU A 131 33.32 5.99 28.11
C GLU A 131 33.60 5.63 29.57
N PHE A 132 32.76 4.77 30.19
CA PHE A 132 32.91 4.33 31.58
C PHE A 132 33.70 3.02 31.75
N SER A 133 34.03 2.31 30.68
CA SER A 133 34.83 1.08 30.74
C SER A 133 36.33 1.37 30.76
N ASN A 134 36.99 1.03 31.88
CA ASN A 134 38.46 1.15 32.03
C ASN A 134 39.24 0.04 31.30
N ASP A 135 38.56 -0.96 30.73
CA ASP A 135 39.22 -2.04 29.98
C ASP A 135 39.34 -1.68 28.49
N VAL A 136 40.60 -1.56 28.03
CA VAL A 136 40.94 -1.15 26.66
C VAL A 136 40.40 -2.13 25.62
N GLN A 137 40.35 -3.44 25.93
CA GLN A 137 39.81 -4.43 25.00
C GLN A 137 38.28 -4.35 24.89
N THR A 138 37.58 -4.24 26.02
CA THR A 138 36.13 -4.07 26.05
C THR A 138 35.70 -2.76 25.38
N SER A 139 36.38 -1.64 25.62
CA SER A 139 36.11 -0.36 24.95
C SER A 139 36.30 -0.44 23.44
N LYS A 140 37.34 -1.17 22.96
CA LYS A 140 37.58 -1.38 21.53
C LYS A 140 36.52 -2.28 20.89
N LEU A 141 36.13 -3.36 21.58
CA LEU A 141 35.05 -4.25 21.12
C LEU A 141 33.71 -3.50 21.03
N ILE A 142 33.38 -2.68 22.03
CA ILE A 142 32.18 -1.85 22.04
C ILE A 142 32.25 -0.79 20.93
N LYS A 143 33.41 -0.16 20.69
CA LYS A 143 33.59 0.78 19.56
C LYS A 143 33.46 0.12 18.20
N ASP A 144 34.01 -1.08 18.01
CA ASP A 144 33.83 -1.84 16.77
C ASP A 144 32.38 -2.31 16.59
N LEU A 145 31.70 -2.67 17.68
CA LEU A 145 30.28 -3.00 17.69
C LEU A 145 29.44 -1.77 17.35
N LEU A 146 29.72 -0.63 17.96
CA LEU A 146 29.10 0.67 17.69
C LEU A 146 29.30 1.07 16.23
N LEU A 147 30.52 0.99 15.69
CA LEU A 147 30.78 1.28 14.28
C LEU A 147 30.05 0.34 13.31
N ARG A 148 29.82 -0.93 13.71
CA ARG A 148 28.99 -1.87 12.94
C ARG A 148 27.50 -1.54 13.10
N ILE A 149 27.05 -1.23 14.30
CA ILE A 149 25.69 -0.82 14.64
C ILE A 149 25.35 0.54 14.04
N ASP A 150 26.30 1.44 13.78
CA ASP A 150 26.09 2.73 13.09
C ASP A 150 25.92 2.52 11.59
N LYS A 151 26.72 1.59 11.05
CA LYS A 151 26.67 1.21 9.64
C LYS A 151 25.45 0.37 9.31
N ILE A 152 24.84 -0.31 10.29
CA ILE A 152 23.61 -1.08 10.09
C ILE A 152 22.46 -0.13 9.65
N PRO A 153 22.05 0.91 10.40
CA PRO A 153 21.08 1.92 9.98
C PRO A 153 21.37 2.48 8.61
N ASP A 154 22.62 2.83 8.28
CA ASP A 154 22.96 3.37 6.97
C ASP A 154 22.86 2.33 5.86
N ILE A 155 23.22 1.07 6.10
CA ILE A 155 23.08 -0.03 5.15
C ILE A 155 21.60 -0.42 4.97
N TRP A 156 20.80 -0.42 6.04
CA TRP A 156 19.35 -0.64 6.01
C TRP A 156 18.58 0.54 5.41
N ARG A 157 19.06 1.78 5.58
CA ARG A 157 18.52 2.99 4.94
C ARG A 157 18.94 3.08 3.47
N SER A 158 20.16 2.67 3.12
CA SER A 158 20.68 2.70 1.74
C SER A 158 20.27 1.51 0.88
N SER A 159 19.70 0.44 1.47
CA SER A 159 19.19 -0.73 0.74
C SER A 159 17.92 -0.48 -0.08
N SER A 160 17.81 0.62 -0.82
CA SER A 160 16.79 0.92 -1.86
C SER A 160 15.28 0.77 -1.55
N SER A 161 14.81 0.32 -0.38
CA SER A 161 13.37 0.15 -0.12
C SER A 161 12.66 1.46 0.27
N LEU A 162 11.50 1.68 -0.34
CA LEU A 162 10.66 2.85 -0.12
C LEU A 162 10.03 2.82 1.28
N ILE A 163 9.69 4.00 1.83
CA ILE A 163 8.93 4.06 3.09
C ILE A 163 7.50 3.61 2.80
N GLU A 164 7.01 2.55 3.46
CA GLU A 164 5.63 2.11 3.25
C GLU A 164 4.62 2.97 4.00
N GLU A 165 3.50 3.22 3.32
CA GLU A 165 2.29 3.82 3.86
C GLU A 165 1.13 2.87 3.55
N TYR A 166 0.56 2.25 4.58
CA TYR A 166 -0.57 1.34 4.44
C TYR A 166 -1.87 2.09 4.67
N ILE A 167 -2.81 2.00 3.72
CA ILE A 167 -4.09 2.69 3.78
C ILE A 167 -5.22 1.64 3.71
N PRO A 168 -5.95 1.42 4.81
CA PRO A 168 -7.00 0.42 4.87
C PRO A 168 -8.28 0.83 4.13
N SER A 169 -9.17 -0.13 3.85
CA SER A 169 -10.51 0.11 3.31
C SER A 169 -11.40 0.85 4.31
N GLU A 170 -11.18 0.64 5.62
CA GLU A 170 -11.92 1.28 6.71
C GLU A 170 -11.54 2.76 6.94
N ARG A 171 -10.68 3.35 6.11
CA ARG A 171 -10.26 4.76 6.20
C ARG A 171 -11.41 5.77 6.32
N MET A 172 -12.58 5.44 5.78
CA MET A 172 -13.80 6.26 5.89
C MET A 172 -14.22 6.50 7.35
N LEU A 173 -13.86 5.60 8.28
CA LEU A 173 -14.12 5.76 9.71
C LEU A 173 -13.52 7.06 10.26
N LEU A 174 -12.40 7.54 9.71
CA LEU A 174 -11.78 8.79 10.16
C LEU A 174 -12.67 10.00 9.86
N ALA A 175 -13.30 10.02 8.69
CA ALA A 175 -14.22 11.08 8.30
C ALA A 175 -15.50 11.08 9.16
N VAL A 176 -16.03 9.89 9.47
CA VAL A 176 -17.29 9.74 10.21
C VAL A 176 -17.09 9.96 11.72
N LEU A 177 -16.00 9.44 12.28
CA LEU A 177 -15.75 9.43 13.72
C LEU A 177 -14.79 10.53 14.17
N SER A 178 -14.40 11.48 13.32
CA SER A 178 -13.31 12.44 13.64
C SER A 178 -13.46 13.14 15.00
N LYS A 179 -14.69 13.46 15.43
CA LYS A 179 -14.98 14.09 16.73
C LYS A 179 -14.96 13.12 17.92
N SER A 180 -15.18 11.84 17.69
CA SER A 180 -15.36 10.82 18.74
C SER A 180 -14.25 9.78 18.78
N ILE A 181 -13.40 9.70 17.76
CA ILE A 181 -12.38 8.66 17.63
C ILE A 181 -11.40 8.68 18.81
N TRP A 182 -11.05 9.86 19.31
CA TRP A 182 -10.21 10.00 20.50
C TRP A 182 -10.89 9.54 21.79
N SER A 183 -12.20 9.78 21.92
CA SER A 183 -12.96 9.24 23.05
C SER A 183 -12.99 7.71 23.01
N LEU A 184 -13.08 7.13 21.82
CA LEU A 184 -13.10 5.68 21.64
C LEU A 184 -11.73 5.07 21.96
N ILE A 185 -10.64 5.69 21.46
CA ILE A 185 -9.27 5.26 21.74
C ILE A 185 -8.96 5.34 23.25
N ASN A 186 -9.35 6.44 23.91
CA ASN A 186 -9.13 6.62 25.35
C ASN A 186 -10.00 5.70 26.23
N SER A 187 -11.00 5.03 25.66
CA SER A 187 -11.88 4.09 26.38
C SER A 187 -11.37 2.64 26.32
N ASP A 188 -10.09 2.44 26.01
CA ASP A 188 -9.45 1.12 25.81
C ASP A 188 -10.20 0.23 24.79
N ILE A 189 -10.84 0.84 23.79
CA ILE A 189 -11.45 0.10 22.68
C ILE A 189 -10.33 -0.40 21.77
N ASP A 190 -10.33 -1.71 21.51
CA ASP A 190 -9.37 -2.34 20.63
C ASP A 190 -9.59 -1.91 19.17
N PHE A 191 -8.67 -1.09 18.64
CA PHE A 191 -8.66 -0.67 17.24
C PHE A 191 -7.50 -1.35 16.51
N PRO A 192 -7.72 -1.83 15.27
CA PRO A 192 -6.65 -2.29 14.40
C PRO A 192 -5.50 -1.27 14.29
N LYS A 193 -4.27 -1.69 14.55
CA LYS A 193 -3.11 -0.78 14.51
C LYS A 193 -2.90 -0.11 13.16
N ILE A 194 -3.22 -0.77 12.05
CA ILE A 194 -3.23 -0.14 10.72
C ILE A 194 -4.13 1.10 10.70
N ILE A 195 -5.35 0.99 11.24
CA ILE A 195 -6.30 2.11 11.25
C ILE A 195 -5.76 3.23 12.13
N LEU A 196 -5.21 2.90 13.29
CA LEU A 196 -4.59 3.89 14.19
C LEU A 196 -3.37 4.56 13.56
N SER A 197 -2.54 3.82 12.82
CA SER A 197 -1.37 4.38 12.12
C SER A 197 -1.80 5.34 11.02
N PHE A 198 -2.79 4.96 10.21
CA PHE A 198 -3.37 5.83 9.20
C PHE A 198 -4.05 7.05 9.82
N ALA A 199 -4.80 6.87 10.92
CA ALA A 199 -5.43 7.96 11.69
C ALA A 199 -4.38 8.97 12.18
N SER A 200 -3.32 8.50 12.81
CA SER A 200 -2.22 9.34 13.30
C SER A 200 -1.59 10.16 12.18
N ASN A 201 -1.38 9.56 11.00
CA ASN A 201 -0.87 10.26 9.83
C ASN A 201 -1.85 11.30 9.30
N PHE A 202 -3.13 10.95 9.14
CA PHE A 202 -4.17 11.88 8.72
C PHE A 202 -4.29 13.08 9.68
N GLU A 203 -4.32 12.82 10.99
CA GLU A 203 -4.38 13.83 12.05
C GLU A 203 -3.17 14.77 12.03
N ARG A 204 -1.96 14.22 11.90
CA ARG A 204 -0.74 15.01 11.78
C ARG A 204 -0.75 15.88 10.53
N ILE A 205 -1.24 15.37 9.41
CA ILE A 205 -1.25 16.08 8.12
C ILE A 205 -2.30 17.19 8.11
N ARG A 206 -3.54 16.90 8.53
CA ARG A 206 -4.63 17.89 8.50
C ARG A 206 -4.38 19.09 9.40
N ASN A 207 -3.61 18.91 10.48
CA ASN A 207 -3.19 20.00 11.37
C ASN A 207 -2.01 20.83 10.82
N GLN A 208 -1.39 20.42 9.71
CA GLN A 208 -0.24 21.10 9.08
C GLN A 208 -0.61 21.89 7.83
N ILE A 209 -1.81 21.72 7.30
CA ILE A 209 -2.26 22.33 6.05
C ILE A 209 -3.36 23.36 6.32
N ILE A 210 -3.43 24.39 5.49
CA ILE A 210 -4.48 25.42 5.57
C ILE A 210 -5.72 24.94 4.82
N ASP A 211 -5.53 24.58 3.56
CA ASP A 211 -6.54 24.03 2.68
C ASP A 211 -5.92 22.96 1.76
N PHE A 212 -6.79 22.21 1.07
CA PHE A 212 -6.40 21.18 0.11
C PHE A 212 -7.41 21.11 -1.02
N HIS A 213 -7.07 21.71 -2.15
CA HIS A 213 -7.93 21.73 -3.34
C HIS A 213 -7.82 20.42 -4.14
N ILE A 214 -8.96 19.84 -4.52
CA ILE A 214 -9.05 18.60 -5.28
C ILE A 214 -9.82 18.88 -6.59
N PRO A 215 -9.10 19.20 -7.68
CA PRO A 215 -9.72 19.72 -8.89
C PRO A 215 -10.77 18.81 -9.50
N PHE A 216 -10.51 17.50 -9.58
CA PHE A 216 -11.41 16.54 -10.23
C PHE A 216 -12.71 16.28 -9.45
N LEU A 217 -12.76 16.71 -8.19
CA LEU A 217 -13.95 16.67 -7.36
C LEU A 217 -14.64 18.04 -7.22
N ASN A 218 -14.01 19.11 -7.73
CA ASN A 218 -14.40 20.50 -7.52
C ASN A 218 -14.61 20.88 -6.04
N VAL A 219 -13.82 20.31 -5.13
CA VAL A 219 -13.91 20.61 -3.69
C VAL A 219 -12.58 21.07 -3.13
N THR A 220 -12.65 21.93 -2.13
CA THR A 220 -11.52 22.29 -1.28
C THR A 220 -11.79 21.78 0.12
N TYR A 221 -10.87 20.98 0.65
CA TYR A 221 -10.88 20.54 2.04
C TYR A 221 -10.21 21.57 2.93
N GLU A 222 -10.80 21.84 4.10
CA GLU A 222 -10.21 22.64 5.16
C GLU A 222 -10.40 21.96 6.51
N HIS A 223 -9.41 22.08 7.40
CA HIS A 223 -9.53 21.69 8.80
C HIS A 223 -9.52 22.94 9.69
N LYS A 224 -10.65 23.27 10.32
CA LYS A 224 -10.81 24.47 11.15
C LYS A 224 -11.49 24.14 12.47
N GLN A 225 -10.89 24.54 13.59
CA GLN A 225 -11.45 24.38 14.94
C GLN A 225 -11.87 22.94 15.29
N GLY A 226 -11.14 21.95 14.78
CA GLY A 226 -11.44 20.53 14.99
C GLY A 226 -12.55 19.98 14.08
N GLU A 227 -13.02 20.75 13.10
CA GLU A 227 -13.97 20.31 12.09
C GLU A 227 -13.31 20.19 10.71
N ASP A 228 -13.64 19.10 10.03
CA ASP A 228 -13.31 18.84 8.64
C ASP A 228 -14.43 19.36 7.74
N ILE A 229 -14.12 20.30 6.86
CA ILE A 229 -15.09 21.00 6.01
C ILE A 229 -14.72 20.80 4.54
N LEU A 230 -15.71 20.50 3.71
CA LEU A 230 -15.61 20.51 2.25
C LEU A 230 -16.31 21.75 1.72
N ILE A 231 -15.58 22.54 0.94
CA ILE A 231 -16.07 23.74 0.28
C ILE A 231 -16.24 23.42 -1.20
N HIS A 232 -17.45 23.60 -1.71
CA HIS A 232 -17.82 23.56 -3.11
C HIS A 232 -18.35 24.94 -3.53
N GLU A 233 -18.44 25.22 -4.83
CA GLU A 233 -18.98 26.49 -5.35
C GLU A 233 -20.38 26.82 -4.82
N THR A 234 -21.17 25.79 -4.51
CA THR A 234 -22.57 25.91 -4.06
C THR A 234 -22.73 26.03 -2.55
N GLY A 235 -21.65 25.92 -1.78
CA GLY A 235 -21.69 25.96 -0.31
C GLY A 235 -20.67 25.04 0.33
N HIS A 236 -20.78 24.87 1.65
CA HIS A 236 -19.89 24.02 2.43
C HIS A 236 -20.67 22.96 3.21
N ILE A 237 -20.02 21.84 3.47
CA ILE A 237 -20.57 20.74 4.26
C ILE A 237 -19.46 20.12 5.12
N SER A 238 -19.80 19.62 6.31
CA SER A 238 -18.83 18.84 7.08
C SER A 238 -18.49 17.54 6.34
N LEU A 239 -17.22 17.14 6.34
CA LEU A 239 -16.78 15.88 5.75
C LEU A 239 -17.58 14.69 6.32
N SER A 240 -17.85 14.68 7.63
CA SER A 240 -18.65 13.64 8.30
C SER A 240 -20.11 13.56 7.84
N GLN A 241 -20.63 14.62 7.23
CA GLN A 241 -22.00 14.73 6.71
C GLN A 241 -22.07 14.66 5.17
N SER A 242 -20.91 14.62 4.51
CA SER A 242 -20.80 14.53 3.04
C SER A 242 -21.12 13.12 2.53
N ALA A 243 -21.19 12.94 1.20
CA ALA A 243 -21.38 11.62 0.61
C ALA A 243 -20.22 10.66 0.96
N SER A 244 -20.51 9.36 1.08
CA SER A 244 -19.52 8.34 1.48
C SER A 244 -18.29 8.27 0.57
N GLY A 245 -18.44 8.60 -0.72
CA GLY A 245 -17.31 8.75 -1.64
C GLY A 245 -16.31 9.82 -1.19
N TYR A 246 -16.79 11.00 -0.75
CA TYR A 246 -15.94 12.04 -0.18
C TYR A 246 -15.31 11.60 1.15
N GLN A 247 -16.11 11.00 2.04
CA GLN A 247 -15.63 10.49 3.33
C GLN A 247 -14.48 9.47 3.17
N SER A 248 -14.48 8.69 2.09
CA SER A 248 -13.44 7.70 1.75
C SER A 248 -12.23 8.32 1.05
N ILE A 249 -12.46 9.18 0.05
CA ILE A 249 -11.38 9.67 -0.84
C ILE A 249 -10.60 10.84 -0.25
N ILE A 250 -11.21 11.68 0.58
CA ILE A 250 -10.54 12.88 1.13
C ILE A 250 -9.39 12.50 2.07
N PRO A 251 -9.57 11.62 3.08
CA PRO A 251 -8.45 11.19 3.92
C PRO A 251 -7.34 10.49 3.11
N LEU A 252 -7.72 9.67 2.12
CA LEU A 252 -6.80 8.99 1.22
C LEU A 252 -5.92 9.99 0.47
N LEU A 253 -6.53 10.92 -0.26
CA LEU A 253 -5.81 11.90 -1.07
C LEU A 253 -4.93 12.80 -0.21
N LEU A 254 -5.42 13.21 0.96
CA LEU A 254 -4.66 14.08 1.85
C LEU A 254 -3.36 13.41 2.32
N VAL A 255 -3.45 12.16 2.79
CA VAL A 255 -2.28 11.40 3.24
C VAL A 255 -1.34 11.11 2.08
N VAL A 256 -1.88 10.61 0.96
CA VAL A 256 -1.07 10.26 -0.22
C VAL A 256 -0.34 11.49 -0.75
N GLU A 257 -1.07 12.57 -1.04
CA GLU A 257 -0.53 13.76 -1.70
C GLU A 257 0.53 14.46 -0.85
N VAL A 258 0.27 14.66 0.44
CA VAL A 258 1.22 15.37 1.32
C VAL A 258 2.46 14.52 1.61
N THR A 259 2.32 13.20 1.75
CA THR A 259 3.48 12.35 2.07
C THR A 259 4.36 12.07 0.86
N ARG A 260 3.78 11.89 -0.33
CA ARG A 260 4.55 11.63 -1.55
C ARG A 260 5.41 12.82 -1.98
N GLN A 261 4.98 14.05 -1.72
CA GLN A 261 5.78 15.25 -2.00
C GLN A 261 7.09 15.31 -1.19
N ARG A 262 7.18 14.61 -0.05
CA ARG A 262 8.32 14.74 0.88
C ARG A 262 9.43 13.71 0.64
N SER A 263 9.08 12.55 0.10
CA SER A 263 9.98 11.39 0.04
C SER A 263 9.39 10.32 -0.87
N SER A 264 10.22 9.47 -1.45
CA SER A 264 9.76 8.29 -2.18
C SER A 264 8.99 7.33 -1.25
N ARG A 265 7.84 6.83 -1.72
CA ARG A 265 6.89 6.05 -0.91
C ARG A 265 6.43 4.79 -1.62
N ARG A 266 6.11 3.76 -0.83
CA ARG A 266 5.30 2.63 -1.27
C ARG A 266 3.92 2.74 -0.63
N PHE A 267 2.92 3.07 -1.43
CA PHE A 267 1.54 3.07 -0.96
C PHE A 267 0.94 1.68 -1.14
N ILE A 268 0.38 1.15 -0.06
CA ILE A 268 -0.35 -0.12 -0.06
C ILE A 268 -1.78 0.23 0.30
N ILE A 269 -2.66 0.26 -0.69
CA ILE A 269 -3.99 0.83 -0.57
C ILE A 269 -5.04 -0.24 -0.83
N GLU A 270 -5.88 -0.47 0.16
CA GLU A 270 -7.04 -1.36 0.00
C GLU A 270 -8.23 -0.61 -0.58
N GLU A 271 -8.75 -1.11 -1.70
CA GLU A 271 -9.98 -0.66 -2.36
C GLU A 271 -10.07 0.88 -2.45
N PRO A 272 -9.11 1.55 -3.11
CA PRO A 272 -9.09 3.01 -3.23
C PRO A 272 -10.39 3.59 -3.80
N GLU A 273 -11.08 2.80 -4.63
CA GLU A 273 -12.33 3.13 -5.30
C GLU A 273 -13.59 3.01 -4.46
N LEU A 274 -13.50 2.47 -3.24
CA LEU A 274 -14.67 2.15 -2.42
C LEU A 274 -15.59 3.38 -2.27
N ASN A 275 -16.88 3.21 -2.59
CA ASN A 275 -17.94 4.23 -2.64
C ASN A 275 -17.84 5.28 -3.76
N LEU A 276 -16.97 5.10 -4.77
CA LEU A 276 -16.84 6.04 -5.90
C LEU A 276 -17.58 5.56 -7.15
N TYR A 277 -18.17 6.51 -7.87
CA TYR A 277 -18.73 6.27 -9.19
C TYR A 277 -17.61 6.00 -10.23
N PRO A 278 -17.81 5.16 -11.26
CA PRO A 278 -16.76 4.75 -12.20
C PRO A 278 -15.91 5.89 -12.80
N SER A 279 -16.51 7.02 -13.16
CA SER A 279 -15.74 8.16 -13.69
C SER A 279 -14.79 8.75 -12.65
N THR A 280 -15.21 8.83 -11.38
CA THR A 280 -14.37 9.30 -10.28
C THR A 280 -13.26 8.30 -9.95
N GLN A 281 -13.49 7.00 -10.14
CA GLN A 281 -12.44 5.98 -9.99
C GLN A 281 -11.32 6.20 -11.02
N LYS A 282 -11.69 6.48 -12.27
CA LYS A 282 -10.73 6.85 -13.32
C LYS A 282 -9.91 8.07 -12.92
N ASP A 283 -10.58 9.15 -12.51
CA ASP A 283 -9.88 10.38 -12.13
C ASP A 283 -8.98 10.18 -10.91
N LEU A 284 -9.40 9.36 -9.93
CA LEU A 284 -8.57 8.96 -8.79
C LEU A 284 -7.29 8.27 -9.26
N ILE A 285 -7.39 7.24 -10.13
CA ILE A 285 -6.20 6.53 -10.64
C ILE A 285 -5.27 7.47 -11.41
N TYR A 286 -5.82 8.35 -12.25
CA TYR A 286 -5.02 9.31 -13.01
C TYR A 286 -4.25 10.27 -12.09
N ASN A 287 -4.87 10.73 -11.00
CA ASN A 287 -4.22 11.62 -10.02
C ASN A 287 -3.26 10.87 -9.08
N MET A 288 -3.52 9.59 -8.78
CA MET A 288 -2.58 8.75 -8.05
C MET A 288 -1.29 8.59 -8.86
N VAL A 289 -1.38 8.29 -10.16
CA VAL A 289 -0.20 8.11 -11.01
C VAL A 289 0.48 9.43 -11.33
N GLY A 290 -0.30 10.43 -11.78
CA GLY A 290 0.24 11.68 -12.33
C GLY A 290 0.39 12.84 -11.37
N GLY A 291 0.06 12.68 -10.08
CA GLY A 291 0.06 13.81 -9.15
C GLY A 291 -1.25 14.61 -9.19
N LEU A 292 -1.65 15.17 -8.03
CA LEU A 292 -2.78 16.11 -7.97
C LEU A 292 -2.36 17.50 -8.45
N LEU A 293 -1.08 17.85 -8.26
CA LEU A 293 -0.51 19.15 -8.61
C LEU A 293 0.41 18.99 -9.82
N PRO A 294 0.03 19.51 -11.01
CA PRO A 294 0.76 19.23 -12.27
C PRO A 294 2.16 19.85 -12.34
N ASN A 295 2.46 20.82 -11.48
CA ASN A 295 3.73 21.55 -11.47
C ASN A 295 4.67 21.08 -10.33
N VAL A 296 4.31 20.01 -9.63
CA VAL A 296 5.15 19.41 -8.58
C VAL A 296 5.88 18.22 -9.17
N ASP A 297 7.20 18.20 -8.99
CA ASP A 297 8.00 17.02 -9.30
C ASP A 297 7.92 16.05 -8.12
N TYR A 298 7.28 14.91 -8.34
CA TYR A 298 7.03 13.94 -7.28
C TYR A 298 8.18 12.93 -7.19
N PRO A 299 8.70 12.68 -5.97
CA PRO A 299 9.55 11.53 -5.72
C PRO A 299 8.95 10.20 -6.21
N ASP A 300 9.83 9.26 -6.55
CA ASP A 300 9.43 7.94 -7.04
C ASP A 300 8.46 7.24 -6.08
N THR A 301 7.40 6.65 -6.63
CA THR A 301 6.31 6.09 -5.85
C THR A 301 5.91 4.73 -6.40
N GLU A 302 5.81 3.74 -5.49
CA GLU A 302 5.25 2.43 -5.78
C GLU A 302 3.82 2.31 -5.26
N TRP A 303 2.96 1.64 -6.02
CA TRP A 303 1.55 1.45 -5.75
C TRP A 303 1.25 -0.04 -5.68
N ILE A 304 0.76 -0.48 -4.53
CA ILE A 304 0.20 -1.82 -4.33
C ILE A 304 -1.28 -1.64 -4.01
N ILE A 305 -2.15 -2.10 -4.88
CA ILE A 305 -3.59 -1.83 -4.78
C ILE A 305 -4.35 -3.15 -4.78
N THR A 306 -5.28 -3.30 -3.85
CA THR A 306 -6.33 -4.31 -3.95
C THR A 306 -7.60 -3.64 -4.46
N THR A 307 -8.30 -4.28 -5.39
CA THR A 307 -9.50 -3.71 -6.01
C THR A 307 -10.50 -4.81 -6.36
N HIS A 308 -11.76 -4.42 -6.44
CA HIS A 308 -12.83 -5.21 -7.03
C HIS A 308 -13.31 -4.62 -8.35
N SER A 309 -12.72 -3.51 -8.78
CA SER A 309 -13.27 -2.68 -9.84
C SER A 309 -12.57 -2.92 -11.17
N PRO A 310 -13.31 -3.36 -12.20
CA PRO A 310 -12.80 -3.37 -13.57
C PRO A 310 -12.50 -1.96 -14.10
N TYR A 311 -13.12 -0.91 -13.56
CA TYR A 311 -12.85 0.48 -13.95
C TYR A 311 -11.48 0.96 -13.47
N VAL A 312 -11.01 0.47 -12.31
CA VAL A 312 -9.64 0.71 -11.85
C VAL A 312 -8.65 0.06 -12.81
N LEU A 313 -8.87 -1.20 -13.19
CA LEU A 313 -8.03 -1.89 -14.18
C LEU A 313 -8.04 -1.19 -15.55
N SER A 314 -9.22 -0.84 -16.05
CA SER A 314 -9.39 -0.13 -17.32
C SER A 314 -8.64 1.21 -17.33
N SER A 315 -8.63 1.90 -16.19
CA SER A 315 -7.90 3.15 -16.03
C SER A 315 -6.39 2.92 -16.15
N PHE A 316 -5.82 1.95 -15.43
CA PHE A 316 -4.41 1.57 -15.57
C PHE A 316 -4.08 1.09 -17.00
N ASN A 317 -4.95 0.29 -17.61
CA ASN A 317 -4.77 -0.20 -18.97
C ASN A 317 -4.70 0.96 -19.99
N THR A 318 -5.54 1.97 -19.80
CA THR A 318 -5.54 3.19 -20.61
C THR A 318 -4.24 3.98 -20.45
N LEU A 319 -3.71 4.10 -19.22
CA LEU A 319 -2.45 4.79 -18.96
C LEU A 319 -1.24 4.05 -19.56
N MET A 320 -1.26 2.71 -19.58
CA MET A 320 -0.27 1.89 -20.27
C MET A 320 -0.36 2.01 -21.79
N LEU A 321 -1.59 2.02 -22.33
CA LEU A 321 -1.81 2.22 -23.77
C LEU A 321 -1.29 3.59 -24.22
N ALA A 322 -1.52 4.64 -23.43
CA ALA A 322 -1.00 5.98 -23.69
C ALA A 322 0.53 5.97 -23.85
N TYR A 323 1.25 5.33 -22.90
CA TYR A 323 2.69 5.14 -23.00
C TYR A 323 3.08 4.43 -24.30
N LYS A 324 2.46 3.29 -24.61
CA LYS A 324 2.82 2.50 -25.81
C LYS A 324 2.59 3.25 -27.12
N VAL A 325 1.51 4.02 -27.23
CA VAL A 325 1.22 4.82 -28.42
C VAL A 325 2.23 5.95 -28.55
N ALA A 326 2.57 6.61 -27.44
CA ALA A 326 3.54 7.69 -27.42
C ALA A 326 4.97 7.25 -27.80
N GLN A 327 5.34 5.99 -27.58
CA GLN A 327 6.66 5.46 -27.98
C GLN A 327 6.80 5.19 -29.50
N LYS A 328 5.73 5.29 -30.29
CA LYS A 328 5.79 4.95 -31.73
C LYS A 328 6.42 6.04 -32.61
N SER A 329 6.27 7.31 -32.23
CA SER A 329 6.79 8.49 -32.96
C SER A 329 6.60 9.76 -32.13
N ASP A 330 7.42 10.79 -32.36
CA ASP A 330 7.28 12.08 -31.68
C ASP A 330 5.96 12.80 -31.99
N GLU A 331 5.41 12.63 -33.21
CA GLU A 331 4.10 13.18 -33.58
C GLU A 331 2.98 12.56 -32.73
N LEU A 332 2.94 11.23 -32.65
CA LEU A 332 1.98 10.51 -31.79
C LEU A 332 2.16 10.87 -30.32
N ARG A 333 3.40 11.02 -29.84
CA ARG A 333 3.66 11.49 -28.47
C ARG A 333 2.95 12.80 -28.18
N ALA A 334 3.06 13.79 -29.08
CA ALA A 334 2.42 15.08 -28.91
C ALA A 334 0.88 15.00 -28.96
N GLU A 335 0.30 14.10 -29.78
CA GLU A 335 -1.15 13.88 -29.79
C GLU A 335 -1.66 13.16 -28.53
N VAL A 336 -0.92 12.18 -28.01
CA VAL A 336 -1.28 11.49 -26.77
C VAL A 336 -1.24 12.47 -25.58
N GLU A 337 -0.26 13.37 -25.52
CA GLU A 337 -0.14 14.39 -24.45
C GLU A 337 -1.39 15.29 -24.34
N LYS A 338 -2.06 15.57 -25.47
CA LYS A 338 -3.30 16.34 -25.51
C LYS A 338 -4.48 15.59 -24.90
N ILE A 339 -4.43 14.26 -24.87
CA ILE A 339 -5.50 13.38 -24.36
C ILE A 339 -5.23 13.02 -22.90
N ILE A 340 -4.01 12.57 -22.59
CA ILE A 340 -3.55 12.17 -21.26
C ILE A 340 -2.16 12.79 -21.05
N PRO A 341 -1.95 13.59 -20.00
CA PRO A 341 -0.64 14.17 -19.71
C PRO A 341 0.45 13.10 -19.49
N SER A 342 1.69 13.35 -19.92
CA SER A 342 2.78 12.36 -19.87
C SER A 342 3.11 11.89 -18.47
N ARG A 343 2.86 12.73 -17.47
CA ARG A 343 3.04 12.38 -16.05
C ARG A 343 2.13 11.23 -15.61
N CYS A 344 1.03 10.98 -16.32
CA CYS A 344 0.11 9.88 -16.02
C CYS A 344 0.47 8.59 -16.77
N TRP A 345 1.40 8.61 -17.74
CA TRP A 345 1.69 7.43 -18.56
C TRP A 345 2.46 6.39 -17.75
N ILE A 346 2.11 5.11 -17.94
CA ILE A 346 2.74 4.00 -17.23
C ILE A 346 3.49 3.13 -18.22
N ASN A 347 4.77 2.86 -17.96
CA ASN A 347 5.50 1.85 -18.71
C ASN A 347 4.95 0.45 -18.36
N PRO A 348 4.46 -0.34 -19.33
CA PRO A 348 4.02 -1.71 -19.10
C PRO A 348 5.03 -2.59 -18.36
N ASP A 349 6.33 -2.36 -18.55
CA ASP A 349 7.37 -3.15 -17.89
C ASP A 349 7.40 -2.93 -16.38
N GLU A 350 6.88 -1.80 -15.90
CA GLU A 350 6.77 -1.42 -14.49
C GLU A 350 5.39 -1.76 -13.88
N PHE A 351 4.51 -2.40 -14.65
CA PHE A 351 3.15 -2.75 -14.23
C PHE A 351 2.96 -4.27 -14.11
N ALA A 352 2.29 -4.68 -13.04
CA ALA A 352 1.84 -6.04 -12.80
C ALA A 352 0.38 -6.01 -12.32
N ALA A 353 -0.44 -6.92 -12.85
CA ALA A 353 -1.78 -7.15 -12.35
C ALA A 353 -2.06 -8.64 -12.24
N TYR A 354 -2.73 -9.02 -11.15
CA TYR A 354 -3.00 -10.40 -10.82
C TYR A 354 -4.45 -10.62 -10.40
N TYR A 355 -5.05 -11.68 -10.93
CA TYR A 355 -6.33 -12.21 -10.46
C TYR A 355 -6.08 -13.21 -9.34
N VAL A 356 -6.73 -12.97 -8.20
CA VAL A 356 -6.59 -13.73 -6.95
C VAL A 356 -7.88 -14.47 -6.71
N ASP A 357 -7.84 -15.80 -6.79
CA ASP A 357 -9.00 -16.65 -6.61
C ASP A 357 -8.59 -18.08 -6.23
N ASN A 358 -9.50 -18.78 -5.54
CA ASN A 358 -9.34 -20.17 -5.13
C ASN A 358 -7.99 -20.48 -4.44
N GLY A 359 -7.46 -19.51 -3.70
CA GLY A 359 -6.19 -19.59 -2.98
C GLY A 359 -4.94 -19.58 -3.86
N THR A 360 -5.07 -19.15 -5.11
CA THR A 360 -3.96 -19.01 -6.07
C THR A 360 -3.95 -17.62 -6.70
N VAL A 361 -2.89 -17.33 -7.44
CA VAL A 361 -2.69 -16.04 -8.12
C VAL A 361 -2.28 -16.31 -9.57
N ARG A 362 -2.93 -15.63 -10.52
CA ARG A 362 -2.57 -15.68 -11.95
C ARG A 362 -2.35 -14.27 -12.50
N SER A 363 -1.35 -14.09 -13.36
CA SER A 363 -1.18 -12.84 -14.10
C SER A 363 -2.34 -12.64 -15.06
N ILE A 364 -2.82 -11.39 -15.15
CA ILE A 364 -3.83 -10.96 -16.14
C ILE A 364 -3.24 -10.06 -17.22
N ILE A 365 -1.91 -9.95 -17.28
CA ILE A 365 -1.22 -9.25 -18.35
C ILE A 365 -1.09 -10.18 -19.56
N ASN A 366 -1.56 -9.70 -20.71
CA ASN A 366 -1.38 -10.37 -21.98
C ASN A 366 0.08 -10.22 -22.44
N GLU A 367 0.80 -11.35 -22.53
CA GLU A 367 2.23 -11.37 -22.87
C GLU A 367 2.55 -10.74 -24.24
N LYS A 368 1.62 -10.76 -25.20
CA LYS A 368 1.83 -10.19 -26.54
C LYS A 368 1.66 -8.67 -26.54
N THR A 369 0.66 -8.17 -25.81
CA THR A 369 0.32 -6.75 -25.83
C THR A 369 0.96 -5.99 -24.69
N GLY A 370 1.40 -6.64 -23.60
CA GLY A 370 1.84 -5.98 -22.36
C GLY A 370 0.73 -5.20 -21.67
N LEU A 371 -0.53 -5.44 -22.03
CA LEU A 371 -1.71 -4.79 -21.48
C LEU A 371 -2.53 -5.79 -20.67
N ILE A 372 -3.48 -5.32 -19.87
CA ILE A 372 -4.45 -6.20 -19.20
C ILE A 372 -5.32 -6.86 -20.28
N ALA A 373 -5.56 -8.17 -20.17
CA ALA A 373 -6.36 -8.92 -21.12
C ALA A 373 -7.84 -8.48 -21.07
N ASP A 374 -8.47 -8.35 -22.24
CA ASP A 374 -9.81 -7.74 -22.37
C ASP A 374 -10.89 -8.52 -21.60
N ASN A 375 -10.81 -9.86 -21.57
CA ASN A 375 -11.75 -10.71 -20.83
C ASN A 375 -11.76 -10.40 -19.32
N GLU A 376 -10.61 -10.02 -18.76
CA GLU A 376 -10.44 -9.76 -17.32
C GLU A 376 -11.03 -8.41 -16.87
N LEU A 377 -11.49 -7.59 -17.82
CA LEU A 377 -12.12 -6.32 -17.55
C LEU A 377 -13.65 -6.44 -17.41
N ASP A 378 -14.26 -7.56 -17.83
CA ASP A 378 -15.72 -7.67 -17.96
C ASP A 378 -16.34 -8.94 -17.33
N ASP A 379 -15.57 -9.79 -16.64
CA ASP A 379 -16.00 -11.13 -16.17
C ASP A 379 -17.39 -11.16 -15.45
N VAL A 380 -17.69 -10.21 -14.55
CA VAL A 380 -19.00 -10.19 -13.84
C VAL A 380 -20.16 -9.77 -14.74
N SER A 381 -19.88 -8.92 -15.74
CA SER A 381 -20.88 -8.49 -16.72
C SER A 381 -21.25 -9.63 -17.67
N GLU A 382 -20.29 -10.50 -18.02
CA GLU A 382 -20.53 -11.66 -18.87
C GLU A 382 -21.42 -12.71 -18.19
N ASP A 383 -21.16 -13.03 -16.91
CA ASP A 383 -21.99 -13.97 -16.14
C ASP A 383 -23.45 -13.49 -16.04
N LEU A 384 -23.65 -12.22 -15.69
CA LEU A 384 -24.99 -11.62 -15.58
C LEU A 384 -25.69 -11.52 -16.94
N ALA A 385 -24.95 -11.25 -18.02
CA ALA A 385 -25.51 -11.24 -19.37
C ALA A 385 -25.99 -12.65 -19.76
N GLY A 386 -25.22 -13.68 -19.45
CA GLY A 386 -25.61 -15.07 -19.67
C GLY A 386 -26.87 -15.46 -18.90
N GLU A 387 -26.98 -15.09 -17.62
CA GLU A 387 -28.20 -15.28 -16.83
C GLU A 387 -29.40 -14.52 -17.42
N GLN A 388 -29.20 -13.26 -17.85
CA GLN A 388 -30.24 -12.47 -18.49
C GLN A 388 -30.71 -13.08 -19.80
N ASP A 389 -29.80 -13.58 -20.63
CA ASP A 389 -30.11 -14.25 -21.88
C ASP A 389 -30.96 -15.51 -21.62
N GLN A 390 -30.58 -16.33 -20.63
CA GLN A 390 -31.37 -17.49 -20.21
C GLN A 390 -32.78 -17.08 -19.74
N LEU A 391 -32.90 -16.01 -18.96
CA LEU A 391 -34.18 -15.48 -18.50
C LEU A 391 -35.02 -14.93 -19.66
N PHE A 392 -34.40 -14.26 -20.64
CA PHE A 392 -35.09 -13.76 -21.83
C PHE A 392 -35.59 -14.91 -22.70
N GLU A 393 -34.82 -15.98 -22.87
CA GLU A 393 -35.26 -17.20 -23.56
C GLU A 393 -36.49 -17.81 -22.89
N LEU A 394 -36.45 -17.97 -21.56
CA LEU A 394 -37.60 -18.46 -20.78
C LEU A 394 -38.82 -17.53 -20.91
N SER A 395 -38.63 -16.21 -20.84
CA SER A 395 -39.71 -15.23 -20.95
C SER A 395 -40.43 -15.28 -22.30
N ARG A 396 -39.71 -15.63 -23.38
CA ARG A 396 -40.26 -15.76 -24.74
C ARG A 396 -40.98 -17.09 -24.96
N SER A 397 -40.72 -18.09 -24.13
CA SER A 397 -41.31 -19.42 -24.24
C SER A 397 -42.73 -19.54 -23.64
N VAL A 398 -43.17 -18.54 -22.87
CA VAL A 398 -44.53 -18.50 -22.29
C VAL A 398 -45.49 -17.84 -23.29
N PRO A 399 -46.58 -18.52 -23.73
CA PRO A 399 -47.57 -17.90 -24.61
C PRO A 399 -48.19 -16.70 -23.90
N ARG A 400 -48.30 -15.56 -24.60
CA ARG A 400 -49.05 -14.40 -24.08
C ARG A 400 -50.48 -14.87 -23.76
N ALA A 401 -50.87 -14.77 -22.49
CA ALA A 401 -52.23 -15.04 -22.01
C ALA A 401 -53.22 -14.02 -22.56
#